data_AF-A0A1A9AMA8-F1
#
_entry.id   AF-A0A1A9AMA8-F1
#
_cell.length_a   1.000
_cell.length_b   1.000
_cell.length_c   1.000
_cell.angle_alpha   90.00
_cell.angle_beta   90.00
_cell.angle_gamma   90.00
#
_symmetry.space_group_name_H-M   'P 1'
#
loop_
_entity.id
_entity.type
_entity.pdbx_description
1 polymer ?
#
loop_
_entity_poly.entity_id
_entity_poly.type
_entity_poly.pdbx_seq_one_letter_code
_entity_poly.pdbx_strand_id
1 'polypeptide(L)'
;MVDPATLHPLDSNKVYDVFEVKNIQNGDKEKCQELYETMEREYQDSDSVDFFCQNFTGNLKNYKNIKFSDFFDKFRCKFLNIWIYKYLVKEKLNLFDLKSTFIKGRIVNFWNEYNFKNTCDYDFIYYYNKNNDYNKIKKMYEFALNYEKLYFFIKTSNDPCTTEDEKYIQESLKLYEEVKSECESEPEPEFSSKYITKKIHCDALKDIYKFYSKNELSELKCTTTMSAEQVLKKIKERESAQLSKVVFREIESRDSRLGSSQNQLSPSEETSSPSDSHNAMAITFPLLGVLSIFYSLYKFTPVGSLINSRFMGSKVNSFNINEGEHELLENEFDYEHMNVSVGEHGIGYHPVQ
;
A
#
# COMPACT_ATOMS: atom_id res chain seq x y z
N MET A 1 1.73 10.33 21.81
CA MET A 1 3.06 10.24 21.17
C MET A 1 2.81 10.09 19.69
N VAL A 2 3.48 10.87 18.85
CA VAL A 2 3.28 10.78 17.39
C VAL A 2 4.04 9.55 16.89
N ASP A 3 3.39 8.71 16.07
CA ASP A 3 4.07 7.59 15.41
C ASP A 3 4.89 8.13 14.23
N PRO A 4 6.23 8.06 14.27
CA PRO A 4 7.09 8.58 13.21
C PRO A 4 6.79 7.96 11.84
N ALA A 5 6.36 6.68 11.81
CA ALA A 5 6.08 5.96 10.59
C ALA A 5 4.86 6.52 9.81
N THR A 6 4.06 7.39 10.44
CA THR A 6 2.92 8.05 9.80
C THR A 6 3.29 9.32 9.04
N LEU A 7 4.45 9.93 9.36
CA LEU A 7 4.88 11.19 8.76
C LEU A 7 5.50 10.98 7.38
N HIS A 8 6.40 10.00 7.27
CA HIS A 8 6.97 9.56 6.00
C HIS A 8 6.72 8.05 5.82
N PRO A 9 5.50 7.65 5.44
CA PRO A 9 5.13 6.25 5.39
C PRO A 9 5.91 5.48 4.32
N LEU A 10 6.57 4.41 4.73
CA LEU A 10 7.34 3.54 3.84
C LEU A 10 6.43 2.54 3.12
N ASP A 11 6.60 2.43 1.81
CA ASP A 11 5.87 1.49 0.96
C ASP A 11 6.23 0.03 1.27
N SER A 12 7.45 -0.22 1.71
CA SER A 12 7.91 -1.53 2.21
C SER A 12 7.06 -2.09 3.35
N ASN A 13 6.33 -1.23 4.09
CA ASN A 13 5.46 -1.68 5.17
C ASN A 13 4.20 -2.38 4.66
N LYS A 14 3.77 -2.11 3.42
CA LYS A 14 2.54 -2.63 2.82
C LYS A 14 2.78 -3.49 1.58
N VAL A 15 3.97 -3.44 0.98
CA VAL A 15 4.24 -4.09 -0.32
C VAL A 15 3.95 -5.59 -0.32
N TYR A 16 4.13 -6.29 0.80
CA TYR A 16 3.88 -7.73 0.85
C TYR A 16 2.41 -8.08 1.07
N ASP A 17 1.62 -7.14 1.56
CA ASP A 17 0.18 -7.36 1.77
C ASP A 17 -0.52 -7.58 0.42
N VAL A 18 0.04 -7.04 -0.67
CA VAL A 18 -0.47 -7.30 -2.03
C VAL A 18 -0.45 -8.79 -2.40
N PHE A 19 0.46 -9.57 -1.81
CA PHE A 19 0.52 -11.02 -2.01
C PHE A 19 -0.31 -11.77 -0.97
N GLU A 20 -0.53 -11.19 0.20
CA GLU A 20 -1.21 -11.82 1.33
C GLU A 20 -2.74 -11.73 1.27
N VAL A 21 -3.29 -10.69 0.62
CA VAL A 21 -4.75 -10.47 0.62
C VAL A 21 -5.38 -10.34 -0.75
N LYS A 22 -4.65 -9.80 -1.74
CA LYS A 22 -5.27 -9.35 -3.01
C LYS A 22 -5.95 -10.48 -3.78
N ASN A 23 -5.36 -11.68 -3.77
CA ASN A 23 -5.80 -12.80 -4.60
C ASN A 23 -6.30 -14.01 -3.79
N ILE A 24 -6.60 -13.83 -2.50
CA ILE A 24 -7.00 -14.94 -1.63
C ILE A 24 -8.24 -15.68 -2.16
N GLN A 25 -9.21 -14.95 -2.70
CA GLN A 25 -10.44 -15.52 -3.26
C GLN A 25 -10.22 -16.26 -4.59
N ASN A 26 -9.05 -16.08 -5.20
CA ASN A 26 -8.67 -16.74 -6.45
C ASN A 26 -7.81 -18.00 -6.21
N GLY A 27 -7.55 -18.35 -4.94
CA GLY A 27 -6.82 -19.54 -4.55
C GLY A 27 -7.39 -20.83 -5.14
N ASP A 28 -6.53 -21.81 -5.34
CA ASP A 28 -6.90 -23.15 -5.77
C ASP A 28 -7.33 -24.01 -4.57
N LYS A 29 -8.62 -23.92 -4.24
CA LYS A 29 -9.18 -24.56 -3.04
C LYS A 29 -8.94 -26.06 -3.00
N GLU A 30 -9.01 -26.75 -4.14
CA GLU A 30 -8.83 -28.19 -4.22
C GLU A 30 -7.38 -28.57 -3.93
N LYS A 31 -6.42 -27.93 -4.60
CA LYS A 31 -5.00 -28.19 -4.37
C LYS A 31 -4.52 -27.78 -2.98
N CYS A 32 -5.11 -26.71 -2.42
CA CYS A 32 -4.78 -26.27 -1.07
C CYS A 32 -5.38 -27.18 0.01
N GLN A 33 -6.59 -27.71 -0.21
CA GLN A 33 -7.16 -28.74 0.65
C GLN A 33 -6.32 -30.03 0.63
N GLU A 34 -5.86 -30.48 -0.55
CA GLU A 34 -4.97 -31.65 -0.66
C GLU A 34 -3.66 -31.44 0.11
N LEU A 35 -3.07 -30.24 -0.01
CA LEU A 35 -1.86 -29.88 0.73
C LEU A 35 -2.13 -29.86 2.24
N TYR A 36 -3.23 -29.25 2.68
CA TYR A 36 -3.64 -29.20 4.08
C TYR A 36 -3.77 -30.60 4.69
N GLU A 37 -4.49 -31.50 4.01
CA GLU A 37 -4.71 -32.88 4.49
C GLU A 37 -3.41 -33.69 4.58
N THR A 38 -2.48 -33.44 3.65
CA THR A 38 -1.15 -34.06 3.69
C THR A 38 -0.35 -33.52 4.88
N MET A 39 -0.39 -32.20 5.09
CA MET A 39 0.30 -31.53 6.18
C MET A 39 -0.21 -31.98 7.56
N GLU A 40 -1.52 -32.08 7.73
CA GLU A 40 -2.16 -32.55 8.96
C GLU A 40 -1.76 -34.00 9.27
N ARG A 41 -1.80 -34.88 8.26
CA ARG A 41 -1.50 -36.30 8.41
C ARG A 41 -0.03 -36.59 8.70
N GLU A 42 0.88 -35.91 8.01
CA GLU A 42 2.31 -36.22 8.07
C GLU A 42 3.05 -35.40 9.14
N TYR A 43 2.59 -34.19 9.46
CA TYR A 43 3.34 -33.25 10.30
C TYR A 43 2.53 -32.69 11.49
N GLN A 44 1.24 -33.04 11.63
CA GLN A 44 0.36 -32.58 12.71
C GLN A 44 0.30 -31.04 12.85
N ASP A 45 0.46 -30.32 11.74
CA ASP A 45 0.49 -28.86 11.67
C ASP A 45 0.02 -28.37 10.30
N SER A 46 -1.08 -27.60 10.23
CA SER A 46 -1.78 -27.34 8.97
C SER A 46 -2.41 -25.95 8.83
N ASP A 47 -2.70 -25.24 9.92
CA ASP A 47 -3.52 -24.01 9.87
C ASP A 47 -2.85 -22.86 9.09
N SER A 48 -1.53 -22.71 9.15
CA SER A 48 -0.81 -21.66 8.43
C SER A 48 -0.58 -21.98 6.95
N VAL A 49 -0.71 -23.25 6.55
CA VAL A 49 -0.37 -23.71 5.19
C VAL A 49 -1.50 -23.50 4.21
N ASP A 50 -2.76 -23.73 4.61
CA ASP A 50 -3.90 -23.48 3.73
C ASP A 50 -3.94 -21.99 3.33
N PHE A 51 -3.88 -21.08 4.31
CA PHE A 51 -3.92 -19.64 4.04
C PHE A 51 -2.82 -19.19 3.08
N PHE A 52 -1.57 -19.66 3.29
CA PHE A 52 -0.48 -19.39 2.36
C PHE A 52 -0.74 -19.99 0.99
N CYS A 53 -1.21 -21.23 0.91
CA CYS A 53 -1.48 -21.91 -0.35
C CYS A 53 -2.54 -21.16 -1.18
N GLN A 54 -3.63 -20.72 -0.55
CA GLN A 54 -4.70 -19.97 -1.24
C GLN A 54 -4.15 -18.68 -1.83
N ASN A 55 -3.39 -17.92 -1.04
CA ASN A 55 -2.75 -16.70 -1.52
C ASN A 55 -1.73 -16.96 -2.61
N PHE A 56 -0.87 -17.95 -2.44
CA PHE A 56 0.17 -18.28 -3.40
C PHE A 56 -0.42 -18.70 -4.75
N THR A 57 -1.34 -19.68 -4.76
CA THR A 57 -1.99 -20.14 -5.99
C THR A 57 -2.85 -19.06 -6.64
N GLY A 58 -3.52 -18.22 -5.84
CA GLY A 58 -4.22 -17.03 -6.34
C GLY A 58 -3.29 -16.01 -7.00
N ASN A 59 -2.11 -15.77 -6.39
CA ASN A 59 -1.08 -14.90 -6.96
C ASN A 59 -0.51 -15.47 -8.27
N LEU A 60 -0.31 -16.80 -8.38
CA LEU A 60 0.13 -17.42 -9.64
C LEU A 60 -0.88 -17.18 -10.77
N LYS A 61 -2.19 -17.30 -10.49
CA LYS A 61 -3.27 -17.08 -11.48
C LYS A 61 -3.39 -15.61 -11.90
N ASN A 62 -3.26 -14.68 -10.97
CA ASN A 62 -3.52 -13.25 -11.18
C ASN A 62 -2.25 -12.38 -11.17
N TYR A 63 -1.08 -12.99 -11.36
CA TYR A 63 0.22 -12.33 -11.16
C TYR A 63 0.36 -10.99 -11.90
N LYS A 64 -0.12 -10.92 -13.14
CA LYS A 64 -0.03 -9.70 -13.97
C LYS A 64 -0.85 -8.53 -13.44
N ASN A 65 -1.88 -8.80 -12.64
CA ASN A 65 -2.80 -7.82 -12.07
C ASN A 65 -2.33 -7.33 -10.68
N ILE A 66 -1.24 -7.88 -10.15
CA ILE A 66 -0.61 -7.40 -8.93
C ILE A 66 0.20 -6.17 -9.29
N LYS A 67 -0.27 -5.01 -8.85
CA LYS A 67 0.27 -3.67 -9.15
C LYS A 67 0.47 -2.93 -7.84
N PHE A 68 1.55 -2.15 -7.76
CA PHE A 68 1.86 -1.37 -6.56
C PHE A 68 2.59 -0.05 -6.88
N SER A 69 3.73 -0.13 -7.60
CA SER A 69 4.50 1.02 -8.09
C SER A 69 5.32 0.60 -9.31
N ASP A 70 5.93 1.55 -10.03
CA ASP A 70 6.75 1.24 -11.21
C ASP A 70 7.96 0.37 -10.86
N PHE A 71 8.65 0.70 -9.76
CA PHE A 71 9.76 -0.12 -9.25
C PHE A 71 9.28 -1.53 -8.87
N PHE A 72 8.17 -1.64 -8.12
CA PHE A 72 7.60 -2.93 -7.77
C PHE A 72 7.23 -3.74 -9.02
N ASP A 73 6.60 -3.10 -10.00
CA ASP A 73 6.11 -3.77 -11.20
C ASP A 73 7.24 -4.35 -12.04
N LYS A 74 8.36 -3.63 -12.14
CA LYS A 74 9.57 -4.09 -12.81
C LYS A 74 10.26 -5.24 -12.07
N PHE A 75 10.21 -5.24 -10.74
CA PHE A 75 10.84 -6.26 -9.90
C PHE A 75 9.85 -7.19 -9.18
N ARG A 76 8.62 -7.32 -9.69
CA ARG A 76 7.51 -8.05 -9.05
C ARG A 76 7.90 -9.49 -8.69
N CYS A 77 8.66 -10.13 -9.56
CA CYS A 77 9.16 -11.49 -9.36
C CYS A 77 10.08 -11.58 -8.13
N LYS A 78 10.91 -10.56 -7.89
CA LYS A 78 11.81 -10.50 -6.74
C LYS A 78 11.03 -10.32 -5.44
N PHE A 79 10.05 -9.41 -5.42
CA PHE A 79 9.15 -9.24 -4.28
C PHE A 79 8.34 -10.50 -3.96
N LEU A 80 7.85 -11.22 -4.98
CA LEU A 80 7.17 -12.50 -4.78
C LEU A 80 8.08 -13.54 -4.13
N ASN A 81 9.33 -13.69 -4.61
CA ASN A 81 10.29 -14.62 -4.01
C ASN A 81 10.66 -14.24 -2.57
N ILE A 82 10.81 -12.94 -2.28
CA ILE A 82 11.04 -12.44 -0.91
C ILE A 82 9.84 -12.76 -0.01
N TRP A 83 8.61 -12.55 -0.49
CA TRP A 83 7.38 -12.88 0.25
C TRP A 83 7.30 -14.38 0.60
N ILE A 84 7.57 -15.25 -0.37
CA ILE A 84 7.57 -16.70 -0.16
C ILE A 84 8.62 -17.10 0.87
N TYR A 85 9.84 -16.59 0.76
CA TYR A 85 10.88 -16.91 1.73
C TYR A 85 10.57 -16.34 3.12
N LYS A 86 9.95 -15.15 3.21
CA LYS A 86 9.45 -14.57 4.47
C LYS A 86 8.46 -15.50 5.15
N TYR A 87 7.53 -16.08 4.39
CA TYR A 87 6.61 -17.11 4.90
C TYR A 87 7.38 -18.33 5.44
N LEU A 88 8.31 -18.89 4.66
CA LEU A 88 9.09 -20.06 5.10
C LEU A 88 9.88 -19.81 6.40
N VAL A 89 10.45 -18.61 6.56
CA VAL A 89 11.14 -18.21 7.80
C VAL A 89 10.18 -18.08 8.97
N LYS A 90 8.99 -17.49 8.75
CA LYS A 90 7.94 -17.33 9.77
C LYS A 90 7.47 -18.68 10.31
N GLU A 91 7.31 -19.66 9.43
CA GLU A 91 6.93 -21.04 9.77
C GLU A 91 8.06 -21.84 10.47
N LYS A 92 9.19 -21.19 10.78
CA LYS A 92 10.37 -21.78 11.45
C LYS A 92 10.88 -23.04 10.74
N LEU A 93 10.73 -23.09 9.43
CA LEU A 93 11.10 -24.24 8.61
C LEU A 93 12.64 -24.36 8.55
N ASN A 94 13.18 -25.32 9.29
CA ASN A 94 14.61 -25.64 9.24
C ASN A 94 14.93 -26.33 7.91
N LEU A 95 16.00 -25.93 7.23
CA LEU A 95 16.28 -26.40 5.86
C LEU A 95 16.57 -27.90 5.72
N PHE A 96 16.90 -28.57 6.82
CA PHE A 96 17.14 -30.01 6.84
C PHE A 96 15.94 -30.82 7.31
N ASP A 97 14.85 -30.15 7.67
CA ASP A 97 13.63 -30.84 8.07
C ASP A 97 12.84 -31.32 6.84
N LEU A 98 12.25 -32.51 6.96
CA LEU A 98 11.43 -33.14 5.92
C LEU A 98 10.23 -32.25 5.57
N LYS A 99 9.60 -31.65 6.58
CA LYS A 99 8.49 -30.69 6.41
C LYS A 99 8.88 -29.53 5.50
N SER A 100 10.05 -28.93 5.76
CA SER A 100 10.55 -27.80 4.97
C SER A 100 10.85 -28.19 3.53
N THR A 101 11.41 -29.38 3.33
CA THR A 101 11.70 -29.92 1.99
C THR A 101 10.40 -30.19 1.23
N PHE A 102 9.41 -30.78 1.91
CA PHE A 102 8.09 -31.04 1.35
C PHE A 102 7.38 -29.74 0.92
N ILE A 103 7.28 -28.74 1.80
CA ILE A 103 6.64 -27.45 1.50
C ILE A 103 7.32 -26.76 0.32
N LYS A 104 8.67 -26.71 0.30
CA LYS A 104 9.42 -26.13 -0.84
C LYS A 104 9.15 -26.89 -2.13
N GLY A 105 9.12 -28.21 -2.07
CA GLY A 105 8.79 -29.07 -3.21
C GLY A 105 7.39 -28.79 -3.74
N ARG A 106 6.39 -28.64 -2.85
CA ARG A 106 5.01 -28.31 -3.23
C ARG A 106 4.89 -26.91 -3.85
N ILE A 107 5.60 -25.92 -3.30
CA ILE A 107 5.68 -24.58 -3.91
C ILE A 107 6.23 -24.65 -5.34
N VAL A 108 7.33 -25.38 -5.55
CA VAL A 108 7.92 -25.56 -6.89
C VAL A 108 6.99 -26.33 -7.84
N ASN A 109 6.27 -27.35 -7.34
CA ASN A 109 5.31 -28.10 -8.13
C ASN A 109 4.17 -27.20 -8.63
N PHE A 110 3.54 -26.44 -7.74
CA PHE A 110 2.53 -25.46 -8.13
C PHE A 110 3.11 -24.44 -9.12
N TRP A 111 4.33 -23.94 -8.89
CA TRP A 111 5.01 -23.06 -9.84
C TRP A 111 5.05 -23.62 -11.27
N ASN A 112 5.33 -24.92 -11.40
CA ASN A 112 5.41 -25.61 -12.68
C ASN A 112 4.03 -25.91 -13.28
N GLU A 113 3.08 -26.39 -12.48
CA GLU A 113 1.71 -26.69 -12.91
C GLU A 113 0.99 -25.46 -13.47
N TYR A 114 1.26 -24.29 -12.89
CA TYR A 114 0.75 -23.01 -13.36
C TYR A 114 1.57 -22.42 -14.52
N ASN A 115 2.53 -23.16 -15.08
CA ASN A 115 3.47 -22.74 -16.12
C ASN A 115 4.20 -21.42 -15.79
N PHE A 116 4.38 -21.15 -14.49
CA PHE A 116 4.83 -19.85 -14.01
C PHE A 116 6.35 -19.65 -14.14
N LYS A 117 7.10 -20.73 -14.39
CA LYS A 117 8.54 -20.70 -14.67
C LYS A 117 8.92 -19.79 -15.86
N ASN A 118 8.05 -19.64 -16.86
CA ASN A 118 8.29 -18.74 -17.99
C ASN A 118 8.04 -17.26 -17.64
N THR A 119 7.47 -16.97 -16.47
CA THR A 119 7.09 -15.62 -16.01
C THR A 119 8.00 -15.12 -14.90
N CYS A 120 8.36 -15.99 -13.96
CA CYS A 120 9.18 -15.66 -12.80
C CYS A 120 9.94 -16.90 -12.35
N ASP A 121 11.24 -16.76 -12.12
CA ASP A 121 12.06 -17.81 -11.52
C ASP A 121 11.77 -17.94 -10.03
N TYR A 122 11.80 -19.17 -9.50
CA TYR A 122 11.65 -19.46 -8.07
C TYR A 122 12.96 -19.25 -7.29
N ASP A 123 13.56 -18.07 -7.40
CA ASP A 123 14.82 -17.70 -6.74
C ASP A 123 14.85 -17.92 -5.21
N PHE A 124 13.70 -17.99 -4.54
CA PHE A 124 13.58 -18.18 -3.10
C PHE A 124 14.33 -19.43 -2.59
N ILE A 125 14.53 -20.45 -3.43
CA ILE A 125 15.27 -21.66 -3.05
C ILE A 125 16.74 -21.37 -2.73
N TYR A 126 17.29 -20.28 -3.27
CA TYR A 126 18.68 -19.87 -3.09
C TYR A 126 18.88 -18.91 -1.92
N TYR A 127 17.81 -18.49 -1.24
CA TYR A 127 17.89 -17.49 -0.16
C TYR A 127 18.44 -18.05 1.15
N TYR A 128 18.96 -19.28 1.13
CA TYR A 128 19.48 -19.94 2.32
C TYR A 128 20.63 -19.16 2.97
N ASN A 129 20.49 -19.01 4.29
CA ASN A 129 21.15 -18.09 5.20
C ASN A 129 22.65 -18.37 5.49
N LYS A 130 23.46 -18.77 4.50
CA LYS A 130 24.90 -18.93 4.75
C LYS A 130 25.60 -17.58 4.99
N ASN A 131 25.17 -16.54 4.27
CA ASN A 131 25.82 -15.22 4.27
C ASN A 131 24.86 -14.05 4.57
N ASN A 132 23.72 -14.32 5.21
CA ASN A 132 22.69 -13.30 5.45
C ASN A 132 22.13 -12.65 4.15
N ASP A 133 22.31 -13.31 2.99
CA ASP A 133 22.01 -12.77 1.67
C ASP A 133 20.54 -12.36 1.53
N TYR A 134 19.62 -13.18 2.04
CA TYR A 134 18.19 -12.87 2.05
C TYR A 134 17.90 -11.49 2.69
N ASN A 135 18.45 -11.24 3.88
CA ASN A 135 18.20 -9.99 4.58
C ASN A 135 18.81 -8.80 3.84
N LYS A 136 19.98 -8.98 3.23
CA LYS A 136 20.61 -7.95 2.38
C LYS A 136 19.71 -7.61 1.20
N ILE A 137 19.31 -8.62 0.42
CA ILE A 137 18.43 -8.46 -0.75
C ILE A 137 17.11 -7.80 -0.37
N LYS A 138 16.45 -8.32 0.66
CA LYS A 138 15.16 -7.79 1.13
C LYS A 138 15.27 -6.30 1.45
N LYS A 139 16.25 -5.93 2.29
CA LYS A 139 16.46 -4.53 2.68
C LYS A 139 16.83 -3.64 1.49
N MET A 140 17.64 -4.13 0.55
CA MET A 140 18.00 -3.37 -0.65
C MET A 140 16.78 -3.08 -1.52
N TYR A 141 15.96 -4.10 -1.84
CA TYR A 141 14.74 -3.91 -2.63
C TYR A 141 13.72 -3.03 -1.92
N GLU A 142 13.59 -3.15 -0.59
CA GLU A 142 12.70 -2.30 0.21
C GLU A 142 13.14 -0.84 0.20
N PHE A 143 14.44 -0.57 0.32
CA PHE A 143 14.96 0.79 0.23
C PHE A 143 14.76 1.39 -1.17
N ALA A 144 15.06 0.62 -2.22
CA ALA A 144 14.84 1.05 -3.59
C ALA A 144 13.36 1.31 -3.91
N LEU A 145 12.45 0.51 -3.31
CA LEU A 145 11.00 0.76 -3.39
C LEU A 145 10.60 2.06 -2.69
N ASN A 146 11.16 2.32 -1.52
CA ASN A 146 10.83 3.50 -0.71
C ASN A 146 11.46 4.80 -1.24
N TYR A 147 12.44 4.70 -2.14
CA TYR A 147 13.29 5.82 -2.56
C TYR A 147 12.47 7.00 -3.12
N GLU A 148 11.61 6.77 -4.11
CA GLU A 148 10.84 7.84 -4.76
C GLU A 148 10.01 8.64 -3.75
N LYS A 149 9.36 7.93 -2.83
CA LYS A 149 8.50 8.53 -1.81
C LYS A 149 9.28 9.31 -0.76
N LEU A 150 10.40 8.76 -0.28
CA LEU A 150 11.30 9.46 0.63
C LEU A 150 11.94 10.67 -0.04
N TYR A 151 12.33 10.54 -1.30
CA TYR A 151 12.85 11.65 -2.11
C TYR A 151 11.82 12.77 -2.20
N PHE A 152 10.56 12.43 -2.49
CA PHE A 152 9.48 13.41 -2.53
C PHE A 152 9.36 14.18 -1.21
N PHE A 153 9.22 13.51 -0.07
CA PHE A 153 9.09 14.20 1.22
C PHE A 153 10.32 15.05 1.55
N ILE A 154 11.52 14.50 1.41
CA ILE A 154 12.74 15.13 1.91
C ILE A 154 13.27 16.20 0.95
N LYS A 155 13.22 15.97 -0.37
CA LYS A 155 13.80 16.87 -1.38
C LYS A 155 12.77 17.76 -2.06
N THR A 156 11.60 17.21 -2.41
CA THR A 156 10.56 17.98 -3.11
C THR A 156 9.75 18.83 -2.13
N SER A 157 9.24 18.21 -1.06
CA SER A 157 8.45 18.90 -0.03
C SER A 157 9.33 19.65 0.98
N ASN A 158 10.63 19.35 1.04
CA ASN A 158 11.56 19.88 2.05
C ASN A 158 11.10 19.62 3.49
N ASP A 159 10.56 18.43 3.74
CA ASP A 159 10.19 17.98 5.08
C ASP A 159 11.45 17.67 5.89
N PRO A 160 11.54 18.12 7.16
CA PRO A 160 12.58 17.65 8.05
C PRO A 160 12.39 16.16 8.32
N CYS A 161 13.48 15.40 8.31
CA CYS A 161 13.45 14.00 8.71
C CYS A 161 13.08 13.87 10.19
N THR A 162 12.40 12.78 10.52
CA THR A 162 12.38 12.25 11.88
C THR A 162 13.70 11.55 12.19
N THR A 163 13.95 11.26 13.47
CA THR A 163 15.12 10.46 13.89
C THR A 163 15.09 9.07 13.24
N GLU A 164 13.90 8.51 13.08
CA GLU A 164 13.64 7.21 12.48
C GLU A 164 13.94 7.22 10.98
N ASP A 165 13.57 8.28 10.26
CA ASP A 165 13.90 8.43 8.83
C ASP A 165 15.41 8.50 8.61
N GLU A 166 16.10 9.34 9.40
CA GLU A 166 17.55 9.48 9.28
C GLU A 166 18.25 8.16 9.55
N LYS A 167 17.84 7.44 10.60
CA LYS A 167 18.37 6.12 10.92
C LYS A 167 18.12 5.13 9.78
N TYR A 168 16.89 5.07 9.26
CA TYR A 168 16.52 4.16 8.17
C TYR A 168 17.36 4.42 6.91
N ILE A 169 17.50 5.69 6.51
CA ILE A 169 18.28 6.09 5.33
C ILE A 169 19.77 5.76 5.53
N GLN A 170 20.35 6.13 6.67
CA GLN A 170 21.77 5.85 6.95
C GLN A 170 22.08 4.35 6.97
N GLU A 171 21.25 3.54 7.63
CA GLU A 171 21.42 2.09 7.66
C GLU A 171 21.28 1.46 6.27
N SER A 172 20.34 1.96 5.47
CA SER A 172 20.13 1.49 4.10
C SER A 172 21.33 1.83 3.20
N LEU A 173 21.81 3.08 3.22
CA LEU A 173 22.97 3.49 2.44
C LEU A 173 24.23 2.72 2.83
N LYS A 174 24.44 2.49 4.13
CA LYS A 174 25.56 1.67 4.62
C LYS A 174 25.50 0.25 4.07
N LEU A 175 24.31 -0.36 4.05
CA LEU A 175 24.12 -1.70 3.48
C LEU A 175 24.44 -1.72 1.98
N TYR A 176 24.06 -0.69 1.22
CA TYR A 176 24.38 -0.60 -0.21
C TYR A 176 25.88 -0.52 -0.47
N GLU A 177 26.62 0.28 0.30
CA GLU A 177 28.08 0.36 0.18
C GLU A 177 28.78 -0.95 0.59
N GLU A 178 28.27 -1.63 1.64
CA GLU A 178 28.74 -2.97 2.02
C GLU A 178 28.57 -3.96 0.87
N VAL A 179 27.36 -4.06 0.32
CA VAL A 179 27.06 -4.98 -0.80
C VAL A 179 27.87 -4.61 -2.04
N LYS A 180 28.02 -3.33 -2.36
CA LYS A 180 28.85 -2.88 -3.47
C LYS A 180 30.30 -3.35 -3.33
N SER A 181 30.90 -3.17 -2.15
CA SER A 181 32.25 -3.65 -1.85
C SER A 181 32.37 -5.18 -2.01
N GLU A 182 31.40 -5.94 -1.52
CA GLU A 182 31.36 -7.41 -1.64
C GLU A 182 31.23 -7.91 -3.09
N CYS A 183 30.62 -7.09 -3.96
CA CYS A 183 30.40 -7.42 -5.36
C CYS A 183 31.53 -6.95 -6.29
N GLU A 184 32.30 -5.94 -5.90
CA GLU A 184 33.45 -5.42 -6.67
C GLU A 184 34.78 -6.14 -6.33
N SER A 185 34.87 -6.78 -5.16
CA SER A 185 36.12 -7.29 -4.59
C SER A 185 36.60 -8.67 -5.09
N GLU A 186 35.88 -9.36 -5.97
CA GLU A 186 36.28 -10.71 -6.40
C GLU A 186 36.19 -10.93 -7.92
N PRO A 187 37.23 -11.54 -8.55
CA PRO A 187 37.16 -11.97 -9.95
C PRO A 187 36.04 -13.01 -10.14
N GLU A 188 35.47 -13.05 -11.35
CA GLU A 188 34.45 -14.05 -11.69
C GLU A 188 34.92 -15.45 -11.30
N PRO A 189 34.12 -16.22 -10.54
CA PRO A 189 34.48 -17.58 -10.19
C PRO A 189 34.71 -18.42 -11.45
N GLU A 190 35.72 -19.28 -11.42
CA GLU A 190 35.89 -20.35 -12.40
C GLU A 190 34.56 -21.10 -12.59
N PHE A 191 34.32 -21.53 -13.83
CA PHE A 191 33.06 -22.10 -14.33
C PHE A 191 32.42 -23.19 -13.43
N SER A 192 33.21 -23.87 -12.60
CA SER A 192 32.75 -24.92 -11.68
C SER A 192 32.13 -24.41 -10.36
N SER A 193 32.41 -23.19 -9.88
CA SER A 193 31.87 -22.67 -8.61
C SER A 193 30.70 -21.69 -8.76
N LYS A 194 30.34 -21.33 -10.00
CA LYS A 194 29.18 -20.46 -10.33
C LYS A 194 27.85 -20.97 -9.76
N TYR A 195 27.71 -22.28 -9.58
CA TYR A 195 26.50 -22.92 -9.04
C TYR A 195 26.51 -23.08 -7.51
N ILE A 196 27.69 -22.96 -6.86
CA ILE A 196 27.86 -23.16 -5.41
C ILE A 196 27.86 -21.81 -4.66
N THR A 197 28.06 -20.70 -5.35
CA THR A 197 28.20 -19.35 -4.76
C THR A 197 27.43 -18.27 -5.54
N LYS A 198 26.15 -18.50 -5.87
CA LYS A 198 25.31 -17.43 -6.44
C LYS A 198 25.17 -16.30 -5.40
N LYS A 199 25.96 -15.23 -5.57
CA LYS A 199 25.87 -13.99 -4.77
C LYS A 199 24.61 -13.22 -5.18
N ILE A 200 23.46 -13.72 -4.74
CA ILE A 200 22.14 -13.17 -5.08
C ILE A 200 21.97 -11.70 -4.64
N HIS A 201 22.73 -11.23 -3.64
CA HIS A 201 22.81 -9.81 -3.26
C HIS A 201 23.46 -8.95 -4.37
N CYS A 202 24.44 -9.47 -5.10
CA CYS A 202 25.04 -8.79 -6.24
C CYS A 202 24.09 -8.70 -7.43
N ASP A 203 23.25 -9.73 -7.63
CA ASP A 203 22.19 -9.67 -8.64
C ASP A 203 21.16 -8.59 -8.27
N ALA A 204 20.79 -8.47 -6.99
CA ALA A 204 19.93 -7.39 -6.51
C ALA A 204 20.54 -6.01 -6.76
N LEU A 205 21.84 -5.81 -6.46
CA LEU A 205 22.54 -4.56 -6.75
C LEU A 205 22.48 -4.19 -8.24
N LYS A 206 22.77 -5.17 -9.11
CA LYS A 206 22.71 -4.99 -10.57
C LYS A 206 21.30 -4.65 -11.04
N ASP A 207 20.29 -5.32 -10.50
CA ASP A 207 18.90 -5.08 -10.83
C ASP A 207 18.48 -3.66 -10.47
N ILE A 208 18.81 -3.20 -9.27
CA ILE A 208 18.54 -1.83 -8.81
C ILE A 208 19.23 -0.79 -9.71
N TYR A 209 20.49 -1.03 -10.12
CA TYR A 209 21.20 -0.17 -11.06
C TYR A 209 20.62 -0.12 -12.48
N LYS A 210 19.73 -1.05 -12.86
CA LYS A 210 18.96 -0.96 -14.11
C LYS A 210 17.73 -0.06 -13.98
N PHE A 211 17.36 0.34 -12.76
CA PHE A 211 16.21 1.21 -12.51
C PHE A 211 16.67 2.60 -12.08
N TYR A 212 17.47 2.68 -11.03
CA TYR A 212 18.09 3.91 -10.55
C TYR A 212 19.53 3.98 -11.03
N SER A 213 20.00 5.17 -11.38
CA SER A 213 21.42 5.34 -11.70
C SER A 213 22.28 5.08 -10.45
N LYS A 214 23.55 4.66 -10.64
CA LYS A 214 24.40 4.12 -9.55
C LYS A 214 24.50 4.99 -8.30
N ASN A 215 24.38 6.30 -8.45
CA ASN A 215 24.56 7.27 -7.36
C ASN A 215 23.25 7.90 -6.88
N GLU A 216 22.14 7.66 -7.57
CA GLU A 216 20.85 8.32 -7.33
C GLU A 216 20.30 7.99 -5.94
N LEU A 217 20.37 6.73 -5.54
CA LEU A 217 20.01 6.30 -4.18
C LEU A 217 20.81 7.04 -3.10
N SER A 218 22.09 7.34 -3.37
CA SER A 218 23.00 8.03 -2.45
C SER A 218 22.74 9.53 -2.32
N GLU A 219 21.88 10.10 -3.16
CA GLU A 219 21.44 11.51 -3.08
C GLU A 219 20.45 11.74 -1.94
N LEU A 220 19.77 10.67 -1.49
CA LEU A 220 18.83 10.74 -0.39
C LEU A 220 19.57 10.94 0.93
N LYS A 221 19.54 12.18 1.44
CA LYS A 221 20.14 12.57 2.71
C LYS A 221 19.23 13.56 3.42
N CYS A 222 19.07 13.36 4.72
CA CYS A 222 18.40 14.29 5.62
C CYS A 222 19.25 15.56 5.77
N THR A 223 18.64 16.72 5.52
CA THR A 223 19.28 18.03 5.74
C THR A 223 19.03 18.55 7.16
N THR A 224 17.88 18.19 7.73
CA THR A 224 17.46 18.60 9.07
C THR A 224 16.70 17.45 9.69
N THR A 225 17.02 17.14 10.94
CA THR A 225 16.40 16.06 11.71
C THR A 225 15.79 16.62 12.98
N MET A 226 14.55 16.20 13.30
CA MET A 226 13.77 16.68 14.44
C MET A 226 12.94 15.54 15.05
N SER A 227 12.27 15.78 16.18
CA SER A 227 11.31 14.79 16.72
C SER A 227 10.07 14.70 15.84
N ALA A 228 9.36 13.57 15.89
CA ALA A 228 8.12 13.37 15.13
C ALA A 228 7.07 14.46 15.43
N GLU A 229 6.94 14.90 16.69
CA GLU A 229 6.05 16.00 17.07
C GLU A 229 6.43 17.32 16.38
N GLN A 230 7.72 17.60 16.28
CA GLN A 230 8.22 18.83 15.64
C GLN A 230 8.04 18.79 14.13
N VAL A 231 8.28 17.63 13.51
CA VAL A 231 8.03 17.42 12.07
C VAL A 231 6.54 17.60 11.76
N LEU A 232 5.66 16.94 12.52
CA LEU A 232 4.21 17.07 12.37
C LEU A 232 3.74 18.53 12.48
N LYS A 233 4.29 19.28 13.45
CA LYS A 233 3.97 20.69 13.62
C LYS A 233 4.36 21.51 12.39
N LYS A 234 5.56 21.30 11.83
CA LYS A 234 6.03 22.00 10.63
C LYS A 234 5.21 21.68 9.39
N ILE A 235 4.82 20.40 9.21
CA ILE A 235 3.96 19.98 8.10
C ILE A 235 2.63 20.74 8.18
N LYS A 236 1.97 20.74 9.35
CA LYS A 236 0.70 21.46 9.57
C LYS A 236 0.81 22.98 9.38
N GLU A 237 1.89 23.59 9.85
CA GLU A 237 2.17 25.01 9.64
C GLU A 237 2.31 25.34 8.14
N ARG A 238 2.94 24.46 7.36
CA ARG A 238 3.05 24.64 5.90
C ARG A 238 1.72 24.47 5.18
N GLU A 239 0.96 23.42 5.52
CA GLU A 239 -0.34 23.14 4.92
C GLU A 239 -1.33 24.28 5.16
N SER A 240 -1.40 24.80 6.39
CA SER A 240 -2.23 25.98 6.71
C SER A 240 -1.78 27.25 5.97
N ALA A 241 -0.47 27.45 5.78
CA ALA A 241 0.07 28.54 4.98
C ALA A 241 -0.21 28.39 3.47
N GLN A 242 -0.37 27.16 2.97
CA GLN A 242 -0.77 26.89 1.59
C GLN A 242 -2.28 27.09 1.40
N LEU A 243 -3.11 26.61 2.34
CA LEU A 243 -4.56 26.77 2.30
C LEU A 243 -4.97 28.26 2.36
N SER A 244 -4.27 29.07 3.17
CA SER A 244 -4.50 30.53 3.23
C SER A 244 -4.09 31.29 1.96
N LYS A 245 -3.31 30.68 1.06
CA LYS A 245 -2.98 31.24 -0.27
C LYS A 245 -3.99 30.85 -1.34
N VAL A 246 -4.87 29.88 -1.08
CA VAL A 246 -6.01 29.57 -1.94
C VAL A 246 -7.06 30.66 -1.74
N VAL A 247 -6.91 31.76 -2.50
CA VAL A 247 -7.95 32.77 -2.61
C VAL A 247 -9.09 32.13 -3.39
N PHE A 248 -10.16 31.75 -2.70
CA PHE A 248 -11.45 31.57 -3.37
C PHE A 248 -11.80 32.90 -4.02
N ARG A 249 -11.65 33.00 -5.34
CA ARG A 249 -12.36 34.01 -6.11
C ARG A 249 -13.83 33.66 -5.97
N GLU A 250 -14.49 34.25 -4.99
CA GLU A 250 -15.92 34.49 -5.14
C GLU A 250 -16.10 35.16 -6.50
N ILE A 251 -16.83 34.48 -7.38
CA ILE A 251 -17.33 35.10 -8.59
C ILE A 251 -18.32 36.14 -8.09
N GLU A 252 -17.81 37.34 -7.79
CA GLU A 252 -18.65 38.52 -7.66
C GLU A 252 -19.40 38.66 -8.98
N SER A 253 -20.69 38.38 -8.92
CA SER A 253 -21.66 38.77 -9.92
C SER A 253 -21.41 40.24 -10.25
N ARG A 254 -20.84 40.50 -11.42
CA ARG A 254 -20.81 41.83 -12.04
C ARG A 254 -22.26 42.29 -12.20
N ASP A 255 -22.75 43.07 -11.26
CA ASP A 255 -23.77 44.06 -11.58
C ASP A 255 -23.12 45.44 -11.55
N SER A 256 -22.88 45.92 -12.76
CA SER A 256 -22.28 47.20 -13.11
C SER A 256 -23.17 48.36 -12.71
N ARG A 257 -22.76 49.16 -11.71
CA ARG A 257 -23.18 50.56 -11.58
C ARG A 257 -22.03 51.45 -11.09
N LEU A 258 -21.26 51.97 -12.05
CA LEU A 258 -20.52 53.22 -11.88
C LEU A 258 -21.22 54.28 -12.74
N GLY A 259 -21.53 55.43 -12.14
CA GLY A 259 -21.97 56.59 -12.91
C GLY A 259 -22.46 57.75 -12.06
N SER A 260 -21.54 58.65 -11.68
CA SER A 260 -21.87 60.07 -11.59
C SER A 260 -20.69 60.88 -12.10
N SER A 261 -20.78 61.29 -13.37
CA SER A 261 -20.13 62.49 -13.88
C SER A 261 -20.98 63.04 -15.01
N GLN A 262 -21.27 64.32 -14.86
CA GLN A 262 -22.20 65.17 -15.59
C GLN A 262 -21.57 65.62 -16.91
N ASN A 263 -22.32 65.57 -18.03
CA ASN A 263 -22.48 66.68 -18.99
C ASN A 263 -23.29 66.29 -20.24
N GLN A 264 -24.46 66.94 -20.33
CA GLN A 264 -25.02 67.69 -21.47
C GLN A 264 -25.41 67.03 -22.82
N LEU A 265 -26.68 67.36 -23.15
CA LEU A 265 -27.37 67.51 -24.45
C LEU A 265 -28.05 66.31 -25.13
N SER A 266 -29.39 66.36 -25.10
CA SER A 266 -30.47 65.62 -25.79
C SER A 266 -30.52 65.93 -27.32
N PRO A 267 -31.48 65.41 -28.17
CA PRO A 267 -32.76 64.74 -27.85
C PRO A 267 -33.23 63.59 -28.80
N SER A 268 -34.52 63.22 -28.65
CA SER A 268 -35.48 62.41 -29.44
C SER A 268 -35.55 60.90 -29.14
N GLU A 269 -36.57 60.43 -28.38
CA GLU A 269 -37.91 59.89 -28.79
C GLU A 269 -37.84 58.34 -28.76
N GLU A 270 -38.74 57.49 -28.23
CA GLU A 270 -40.09 57.51 -27.66
C GLU A 270 -40.30 56.17 -26.88
N THR A 271 -41.16 56.17 -25.84
CA THR A 271 -42.05 55.10 -25.27
C THR A 271 -41.68 53.60 -25.40
N SER A 272 -41.83 52.69 -24.43
CA SER A 272 -42.86 52.44 -23.41
C SER A 272 -42.47 51.21 -22.53
N SER A 273 -42.80 51.21 -21.23
CA SER A 273 -42.83 50.01 -20.34
C SER A 273 -44.26 49.40 -20.29
N PRO A 274 -44.64 48.41 -19.45
CA PRO A 274 -43.93 47.31 -18.73
C PRO A 274 -44.66 45.92 -18.80
N SER A 275 -44.16 44.94 -18.01
CA SER A 275 -44.90 43.82 -17.37
C SER A 275 -44.92 42.44 -18.07
N ASP A 276 -44.39 41.40 -17.41
CA ASP A 276 -45.23 40.47 -16.63
C ASP A 276 -44.42 39.41 -15.87
N SER A 277 -44.77 39.28 -14.61
CA SER A 277 -44.36 38.25 -13.64
C SER A 277 -45.23 37.00 -13.74
N HIS A 278 -44.70 35.89 -13.21
CA HIS A 278 -45.33 34.60 -12.83
C HIS A 278 -45.00 33.41 -13.74
N ASN A 279 -44.13 32.51 -13.22
CA ASN A 279 -44.43 31.08 -13.03
C ASN A 279 -43.14 30.30 -12.73
N ALA A 280 -42.79 30.19 -11.45
CA ALA A 280 -41.76 29.26 -11.00
C ALA A 280 -42.20 28.62 -9.69
N MET A 281 -43.24 27.79 -9.74
CA MET A 281 -43.57 26.90 -8.62
C MET A 281 -44.33 25.67 -9.12
N ALA A 282 -43.63 24.70 -9.73
CA ALA A 282 -44.24 23.41 -10.10
C ALA A 282 -43.28 22.22 -10.33
N ILE A 283 -42.04 22.20 -9.81
CA ILE A 283 -41.10 21.07 -10.09
C ILE A 283 -40.42 20.47 -8.84
N THR A 284 -40.62 20.97 -7.62
CA THR A 284 -39.84 20.48 -6.46
C THR A 284 -40.49 19.35 -5.64
N PHE A 285 -41.70 18.88 -5.99
CA PHE A 285 -42.46 17.94 -5.15
C PHE A 285 -42.53 16.44 -5.53
N PRO A 286 -41.80 15.89 -6.54
CA PRO A 286 -41.71 14.42 -6.70
C PRO A 286 -40.47 13.75 -6.06
N LEU A 287 -39.36 14.48 -5.85
CA LEU A 287 -38.07 13.88 -5.51
C LEU A 287 -37.95 13.39 -4.05
N LEU A 288 -38.67 14.01 -3.11
CA LEU A 288 -38.63 13.63 -1.69
C LEU A 288 -39.37 12.30 -1.40
N GLY A 289 -40.39 11.98 -2.21
CA GLY A 289 -41.14 10.73 -2.07
C GLY A 289 -40.32 9.50 -2.47
N VAL A 290 -39.49 9.63 -3.50
CA VAL A 290 -38.66 8.53 -4.01
C VAL A 290 -37.58 8.14 -3.00
N LEU A 291 -36.91 9.12 -2.39
CA LEU A 291 -35.89 8.88 -1.35
C LEU A 291 -36.45 8.19 -0.10
N SER A 292 -37.70 8.50 0.27
CA SER A 292 -38.37 7.92 1.44
C SER A 292 -38.69 6.42 1.24
N ILE A 293 -39.00 6.00 0.01
CA ILE A 293 -39.25 4.59 -0.34
C ILE A 293 -37.95 3.79 -0.29
N PHE A 294 -36.86 4.31 -0.87
CA PHE A 294 -35.55 3.65 -0.83
C PHE A 294 -35.01 3.50 0.59
N TYR A 295 -35.17 4.52 1.45
CA TYR A 295 -34.78 4.44 2.86
C TYR A 295 -35.55 3.36 3.62
N SER A 296 -36.85 3.23 3.35
CA SER A 296 -37.69 2.21 3.97
C SER A 296 -37.29 0.80 3.50
N LEU A 297 -37.05 0.60 2.19
CA LEU A 297 -36.61 -0.69 1.66
C LEU A 297 -35.22 -1.08 2.18
N TYR A 298 -34.29 -0.13 2.31
CA TYR A 298 -32.98 -0.37 2.94
C TYR A 298 -33.12 -0.84 4.40
N LYS A 299 -34.02 -0.21 5.17
CA LYS A 299 -34.24 -0.54 6.59
C LYS A 299 -34.90 -1.91 6.82
N PHE A 300 -35.66 -2.42 5.85
CA PHE A 300 -36.44 -3.66 6.02
C PHE A 300 -35.97 -4.83 5.14
N THR A 301 -34.87 -4.71 4.39
CA THR A 301 -34.28 -5.85 3.66
C THR A 301 -33.28 -6.59 4.57
N PRO A 302 -33.54 -7.84 4.98
CA PRO A 302 -32.67 -8.56 5.92
C PRO A 302 -31.49 -9.21 5.16
N VAL A 303 -30.60 -8.40 4.57
CA VAL A 303 -29.37 -8.90 3.94
C VAL A 303 -28.27 -9.17 4.99
N GLY A 304 -28.40 -8.60 6.20
CA GLY A 304 -27.37 -8.71 7.25
C GLY A 304 -27.38 -10.01 8.07
N SER A 305 -28.49 -10.74 8.15
CA SER A 305 -28.61 -11.88 9.08
C SER A 305 -28.05 -13.20 8.54
N LEU A 306 -27.94 -13.36 7.21
CA LEU A 306 -27.45 -14.59 6.58
C LEU A 306 -25.93 -14.63 6.42
N ILE A 307 -25.26 -13.48 6.51
CA ILE A 307 -23.81 -13.35 6.35
C ILE A 307 -23.09 -13.64 7.68
N ASN A 308 -23.74 -13.40 8.82
CA ASN A 308 -23.09 -13.52 10.13
C ASN A 308 -22.97 -14.98 10.64
N SER A 309 -23.76 -15.93 10.14
CA SER A 309 -23.73 -17.30 10.67
C SER A 309 -22.57 -18.16 10.14
N ARG A 310 -21.84 -17.69 9.13
CA ARG A 310 -20.66 -18.41 8.57
C ARG A 310 -19.32 -17.75 8.89
N PHE A 311 -19.31 -16.61 9.57
CA PHE A 311 -18.09 -15.82 9.84
C PHE A 311 -17.65 -15.81 11.30
N MET A 312 -18.17 -16.71 12.15
CA MET A 312 -17.75 -16.81 13.54
C MET A 312 -16.59 -17.82 13.70
N GLY A 313 -15.42 -17.44 13.21
CA GLY A 313 -14.17 -18.19 13.35
C GLY A 313 -13.03 -17.50 12.59
N SER A 314 -12.21 -16.75 13.33
CA SER A 314 -11.06 -15.94 12.88
C SER A 314 -11.40 -14.52 12.36
N LYS A 315 -10.78 -13.54 13.01
CA LYS A 315 -11.01 -12.10 12.88
C LYS A 315 -10.02 -11.55 11.82
N VAL A 316 -10.50 -11.27 10.62
CA VAL A 316 -9.74 -10.54 9.59
C VAL A 316 -10.63 -9.42 9.05
N ASN A 317 -10.18 -8.17 9.23
CA ASN A 317 -10.82 -6.99 8.65
C ASN A 317 -10.74 -7.08 7.12
N SER A 318 -11.90 -7.27 6.47
CA SER A 318 -12.04 -7.20 5.02
C SER A 318 -12.30 -5.75 4.63
N PHE A 319 -11.33 -5.14 3.92
CA PHE A 319 -11.58 -3.90 3.18
C PHE A 319 -11.84 -4.29 1.72
N ASN A 320 -13.06 -4.05 1.27
CA ASN A 320 -13.45 -4.17 -0.13
C ASN A 320 -12.88 -2.98 -0.91
N ILE A 321 -12.12 -3.25 -1.98
CA ILE A 321 -11.79 -2.24 -3.00
C ILE A 321 -12.18 -2.85 -4.34
N ASN A 322 -13.24 -2.31 -4.95
CA ASN A 322 -13.47 -2.42 -6.37
C ASN A 322 -14.09 -1.12 -6.91
N GLU A 323 -13.77 -0.84 -8.18
CA GLU A 323 -14.14 0.31 -9.04
C GLU A 323 -13.38 1.61 -8.77
N GLY A 324 -12.75 2.28 -9.75
CA GLY A 324 -12.65 2.07 -11.20
C GLY A 324 -11.65 3.07 -11.79
N GLU A 325 -11.22 2.82 -13.02
CA GLU A 325 -10.31 3.68 -13.80
C GLU A 325 -10.91 5.09 -14.00
N HIS A 326 -10.14 6.14 -13.65
CA HIS A 326 -10.08 7.40 -14.40
C HIS A 326 -8.83 8.20 -14.00
N GLU A 327 -8.37 8.98 -14.97
CA GLU A 327 -7.10 9.67 -15.09
C GLU A 327 -6.85 10.77 -14.05
N LEU A 328 -5.56 10.98 -13.77
CA LEU A 328 -4.86 12.25 -13.54
C LEU A 328 -5.53 13.37 -12.69
N LEU A 329 -4.80 13.72 -11.63
CA LEU A 329 -4.71 14.98 -10.85
C LEU A 329 -5.46 15.08 -9.52
N GLU A 330 -4.65 15.51 -8.54
CA GLU A 330 -4.93 16.27 -7.31
C GLU A 330 -5.76 15.65 -6.18
N ASN A 331 -5.06 15.54 -5.03
CA ASN A 331 -5.51 15.73 -3.65
C ASN A 331 -6.76 14.97 -3.16
N GLU A 332 -6.56 14.07 -2.19
CA GLU A 332 -7.14 14.20 -0.84
C GLU A 332 -6.44 13.18 0.07
N PHE A 333 -5.73 13.67 1.09
CA PHE A 333 -5.36 12.89 2.27
C PHE A 333 -6.58 12.87 3.19
N ASP A 334 -7.08 11.69 3.54
CA ASP A 334 -7.96 11.55 4.71
C ASP A 334 -7.47 10.41 5.59
N TYR A 335 -6.89 10.78 6.73
CA TYR A 335 -6.61 9.90 7.86
C TYR A 335 -7.63 10.21 8.96
N GLU A 336 -8.69 9.41 9.06
CA GLU A 336 -9.51 9.40 10.27
C GLU A 336 -8.78 8.62 11.39
N HIS A 337 -8.45 9.35 12.45
CA HIS A 337 -8.04 8.81 13.74
C HIS A 337 -9.18 8.00 14.36
N MET A 338 -9.09 6.66 14.40
CA MET A 338 -9.88 5.86 15.33
C MET A 338 -9.23 5.89 16.72
N ASN A 339 -9.77 6.74 17.59
CA ASN A 339 -9.60 6.62 19.04
C ASN A 339 -10.31 5.35 19.51
N VAL A 340 -9.55 4.35 19.96
CA VAL A 340 -10.10 3.22 20.72
C VAL A 340 -10.23 3.68 22.17
N SER A 341 -11.42 4.15 22.54
CA SER A 341 -11.82 4.23 23.94
C SER A 341 -11.90 2.81 24.50
N VAL A 342 -11.00 2.48 25.43
CA VAL A 342 -11.08 1.25 26.23
C VAL A 342 -12.32 1.36 27.11
N GLY A 343 -13.40 0.66 26.74
CA GLY A 343 -14.56 0.49 27.59
C GLY A 343 -14.21 -0.42 28.77
N GLU A 344 -13.89 0.18 29.92
CA GLU A 344 -13.92 -0.50 31.22
C GLU A 344 -15.33 -1.03 31.47
N HIS A 345 -15.52 -2.35 31.32
CA HIS A 345 -16.73 -3.01 31.77
C HIS A 345 -16.61 -3.28 33.27
N GLY A 346 -17.10 -2.34 34.08
CA GLY A 346 -17.28 -2.53 35.52
C GLY A 346 -18.37 -3.55 35.80
N ILE A 347 -17.99 -4.75 36.23
CA ILE A 347 -18.90 -5.71 36.86
C ILE A 347 -19.08 -5.28 38.32
N GLY A 348 -20.26 -4.75 38.65
CA GLY A 348 -20.65 -4.46 40.03
C GLY A 348 -21.10 -5.73 40.76
N TYR A 349 -20.39 -6.08 41.84
CA TYR A 349 -20.85 -7.07 42.82
C TYR A 349 -21.74 -6.38 43.86
N HIS A 350 -22.96 -6.88 44.06
CA HIS A 350 -23.79 -6.52 45.20
C HIS A 350 -23.36 -7.35 46.43
N PRO A 351 -23.08 -6.73 47.59
CA PRO A 351 -22.94 -7.45 48.85
C PRO A 351 -24.32 -7.82 49.41
N VAL A 352 -24.41 -9.05 49.91
CA VAL A 352 -25.55 -9.60 50.64
C VAL A 352 -25.64 -8.93 52.01
N GLN A 353 -26.83 -8.52 52.41
CA GLN A 353 -27.19 -8.29 53.80
C GLN A 353 -28.52 -8.95 54.12
#